data_AF-A0A662VCL6-F1
#
_entry.id   AF-A0A662VCL6-F1
#
_cell.length_a   1.000
_cell.length_b   1.000
_cell.length_c   1.000
_cell.angle_alpha   90.00
_cell.angle_beta   90.00
_cell.angle_gamma   90.00
#
_symmetry.space_group_name_H-M   'P 1'
#
loop_
_entity.id
_entity.type
_entity.pdbx_description
1 polymer ?
#
loop_
_entity_poly.entity_id
_entity_poly.type
_entity_poly.pdbx_seq_one_letter_code
_entity_poly.pdbx_strand_id
1 'polypeptide(L)'
;MKYGISRMKFQREGGARLYIPAELVRDPRFPFENGDLVKIEIGNNSILVKKPEWWEMIDWNEMPEAYERLPEDIKKKIREKGLAPK
;
A
#
# COMPACT_ATOMS: atom_id res chain seq x y z
N MET A 1 -11.56 -5.79 19.07
CA MET A 1 -10.56 -6.05 18.01
C MET A 1 -10.73 -7.49 17.57
N LYS A 2 -10.97 -7.76 16.28
CA LYS A 2 -10.99 -9.14 15.75
C LYS A 2 -9.62 -9.47 15.18
N TYR A 3 -9.17 -10.70 15.39
CA TYR A 3 -7.92 -11.22 14.84
C TYR A 3 -8.15 -12.64 14.34
N GLY A 4 -7.23 -13.12 13.51
CA GLY A 4 -7.25 -14.48 13.00
C GLY A 4 -5.83 -14.93 12.72
N ILE A 5 -5.57 -16.22 12.92
CA ILE A 5 -4.25 -16.81 12.71
C ILE A 5 -4.32 -17.60 11.40
N SER A 6 -3.34 -17.38 10.53
CA SER A 6 -3.32 -18.00 9.21
C SER A 6 -1.90 -18.33 8.78
N ARG A 7 -1.80 -19.17 7.75
CA ARG A 7 -0.54 -19.64 7.20
C ARG A 7 -0.08 -18.73 6.08
N MET A 8 1.13 -18.18 6.21
CA MET A 8 1.85 -17.57 5.10
C MET A 8 2.54 -18.66 4.28
N LYS A 9 2.38 -18.62 2.96
CA LYS A 9 3.05 -19.54 2.03
C LYS A 9 3.92 -18.76 1.05
N PHE A 10 5.21 -19.08 1.02
CA PHE A 10 6.14 -18.55 0.04
C PHE A 10 6.12 -19.40 -1.24
N GLN A 11 6.22 -18.75 -2.39
CA GLN A 11 6.31 -19.38 -3.70
C GLN A 11 7.67 -19.04 -4.32
N ARG A 12 8.32 -20.03 -4.93
CA ARG A 12 9.72 -19.92 -5.41
C ARG A 12 9.92 -18.86 -6.49
N GLU A 13 8.88 -18.46 -7.22
CA GLU A 13 9.02 -17.64 -8.44
C GLU A 13 8.29 -16.29 -8.40
N GLY A 14 7.57 -15.95 -7.32
CA GLY A 14 6.65 -14.79 -7.38
C GLY A 14 6.18 -14.19 -6.07
N GLY A 15 6.85 -14.48 -4.95
CA GLY A 15 6.54 -13.85 -3.66
C GLY A 15 5.78 -14.75 -2.67
N ALA A 16 4.77 -14.22 -1.99
CA ALA A 16 4.05 -14.90 -0.93
C ALA A 16 2.54 -14.74 -1.02
N ARG A 17 1.80 -15.74 -0.54
CA ARG A 17 0.35 -15.66 -0.34
C ARG A 17 0.04 -15.73 1.15
N LEU A 18 -0.71 -14.75 1.63
CA LEU A 18 -1.29 -14.73 2.97
C LEU A 18 -2.79 -14.93 2.85
N TYR A 19 -3.31 -16.02 3.44
CA TYR A 19 -4.73 -16.24 3.51
C TYR A 19 -5.31 -15.43 4.67
N ILE A 20 -6.33 -14.60 4.42
CA ILE A 20 -7.07 -13.90 5.48
C ILE A 20 -8.30 -14.73 5.82
N PRO A 21 -8.52 -15.12 7.09
CA PRO A 21 -9.71 -15.87 7.51
C PRO A 21 -11.01 -15.18 7.07
N ALA A 22 -11.96 -15.97 6.57
CA ALA A 22 -13.22 -15.46 6.03
C ALA A 22 -14.03 -14.64 7.05
N GLU A 23 -13.92 -14.95 8.34
CA GLU A 23 -14.55 -14.20 9.42
C GLU A 23 -14.03 -12.76 9.58
N LEU A 24 -12.77 -12.51 9.20
CA LEU A 24 -12.20 -11.16 9.16
C LEU A 24 -12.63 -10.42 7.90
N VAL A 25 -12.66 -11.11 6.75
CA VAL A 25 -13.10 -10.53 5.46
C VAL A 25 -14.58 -10.12 5.51
N ARG A 26 -15.41 -10.89 6.22
CA ARG A 26 -16.84 -10.58 6.41
C ARG A 26 -17.11 -9.46 7.43
N ASP A 27 -16.09 -8.95 8.13
CA ASP A 27 -16.29 -7.81 9.03
C ASP A 27 -16.60 -6.55 8.20
N PRO A 28 -17.66 -5.80 8.52
CA PRO A 28 -18.01 -4.59 7.76
C PRO A 28 -16.93 -3.51 7.75
N ARG A 29 -15.95 -3.58 8.66
CA ARG A 29 -14.80 -2.66 8.73
C ARG A 29 -13.58 -3.17 7.96
N PHE A 30 -13.69 -4.32 7.28
CA PHE A 30 -12.60 -4.82 6.45
C PHE A 30 -12.30 -3.80 5.34
N PRO A 31 -11.06 -3.29 5.24
CA PRO A 31 -10.80 -2.05 4.51
C PRO A 31 -10.56 -2.23 3.00
N PHE A 32 -10.73 -3.46 2.48
CA PHE A 32 -10.41 -3.80 1.10
C PHE A 32 -11.56 -4.53 0.41
N GLU A 33 -11.67 -4.29 -0.89
CA GLU A 33 -12.54 -5.00 -1.81
C GLU A 33 -11.72 -5.92 -2.73
N ASN A 34 -12.41 -6.84 -3.41
CA ASN A 34 -11.75 -7.73 -4.35
C ASN A 34 -11.18 -6.92 -5.53
N GLY A 35 -9.88 -7.07 -5.80
CA GLY A 35 -9.20 -6.34 -6.87
C GLY A 35 -8.56 -5.01 -6.44
N ASP A 36 -8.71 -4.59 -5.18
CA ASP A 36 -7.99 -3.43 -4.65
C ASP A 36 -6.47 -3.61 -4.77
N LEU A 37 -5.79 -2.55 -5.22
CA LEU A 37 -4.35 -2.44 -5.05
C LEU A 37 -4.02 -2.16 -3.58
N VAL A 38 -3.00 -2.84 -3.07
CA VAL A 38 -2.57 -2.70 -1.67
C VAL A 38 -1.10 -2.35 -1.58
N LYS A 39 -0.78 -1.46 -0.64
CA LYS A 39 0.59 -1.16 -0.25
C LYS A 39 0.98 -2.04 0.93
N ILE A 40 2.12 -2.71 0.79
CA ILE A 40 2.72 -3.57 1.82
C ILE A 40 3.95 -2.86 2.38
N GLU A 41 3.95 -2.56 3.68
CA GLU A 41 5.09 -1.99 4.40
C GLU A 41 5.64 -2.98 5.41
N ILE A 42 6.96 -3.06 5.54
CA ILE A 42 7.67 -3.88 6.52
C ILE A 42 8.28 -2.96 7.57
N GLY A 43 7.96 -3.18 8.84
CA GLY A 43 8.51 -2.40 9.95
C GLY A 43 8.03 -2.92 11.30
N ASN A 44 8.78 -2.63 12.36
CA ASN A 44 8.40 -2.98 13.74
C ASN A 44 8.06 -4.47 13.94
N ASN A 45 8.85 -5.36 13.31
CA ASN A 45 8.62 -6.81 13.33
C ASN A 45 7.21 -7.21 12.84
N SER A 46 6.64 -6.44 11.92
CA SER A 46 5.29 -6.61 11.40
C SER A 46 5.20 -6.25 9.92
N ILE A 47 4.13 -6.72 9.28
CA ILE A 47 3.72 -6.29 7.94
C ILE A 47 2.44 -5.49 8.10
N LEU A 48 2.43 -4.29 7.52
CA LEU A 48 1.24 -3.45 7.42
C LEU A 48 0.73 -3.46 5.99
N VAL A 49 -0.55 -3.80 5.82
CA VAL A 49 -1.26 -3.72 4.54
C VAL A 49 -2.22 -2.54 4.60
N LYS A 50 -2.09 -1.60 3.67
CA LYS A 50 -2.93 -0.40 3.58
C LYS A 50 -3.29 -0.08 2.13
N LYS A 51 -4.28 0.80 1.91
CA LYS A 51 -4.52 1.34 0.57
C LYS A 51 -3.35 2.24 0.18
N PRO A 52 -2.79 2.10 -1.04
CA PRO A 52 -1.81 3.05 -1.54
C PRO A 52 -2.49 4.41 -1.74
N GLU A 53 -1.73 5.47 -1.56
CA GLU A 53 -2.17 6.78 -2.03
C GLU A 53 -1.89 6.90 -3.53
N TRP A 54 -2.77 7.58 -4.27
CA TRP A 54 -2.65 7.70 -5.73
C TRP A 54 -1.29 8.29 -6.17
N TRP A 55 -0.76 9.24 -5.39
CA TRP A 55 0.51 9.91 -5.70
C TRP A 55 1.74 9.02 -5.43
N GLU A 56 1.60 7.95 -4.65
CA GLU A 56 2.66 6.96 -4.43
C GLU A 56 2.84 6.05 -5.65
N MET A 57 1.86 6.02 -6.56
CA MET A 57 1.83 5.12 -7.71
C MET A 57 2.32 5.79 -9.01
N ILE A 58 2.68 7.07 -8.96
CA ILE A 58 3.08 7.87 -10.12
C ILE A 58 4.60 7.99 -10.17
N ASP A 59 5.20 7.79 -11.34
CA ASP A 59 6.59 8.20 -11.58
C ASP A 59 6.64 9.69 -11.91
N TRP A 60 6.95 10.49 -10.88
CA TRP A 60 6.99 11.94 -11.01
C TRP A 60 8.14 12.45 -11.86
N ASN A 61 9.18 11.64 -12.15
CA ASN A 61 10.27 12.04 -13.04
C ASN A 61 9.81 12.15 -14.50
N GLU A 62 8.79 11.39 -14.90
CA GLU A 62 8.25 11.45 -16.26
C GLU A 62 7.28 12.63 -16.46
N MET A 63 6.84 13.28 -15.38
CA MET A 63 5.81 14.34 -15.42
C MET A 63 6.11 15.51 -14.45
N PRO A 64 7.24 16.22 -14.59
CA PRO A 64 7.63 17.29 -13.66
C PRO A 64 6.63 18.46 -13.65
N GLU A 65 6.02 18.81 -14.79
CA GLU A 65 5.04 19.90 -14.85
C GLU A 65 3.75 19.56 -14.11
N ALA A 66 3.38 18.29 -14.07
CA ALA A 66 2.23 17.82 -13.29
C ALA A 66 2.53 17.92 -11.78
N TYR A 67 3.74 17.53 -11.37
CA TYR A 67 4.20 17.69 -9.99
C TYR A 67 4.16 19.15 -9.53
N GLU A 68 4.62 20.10 -10.37
CA GLU A 68 4.60 21.54 -10.07
C GLU A 68 3.20 22.12 -9.84
N ARG A 69 2.17 21.51 -10.43
CA ARG A 69 0.77 21.95 -10.28
C ARG A 69 0.08 21.38 -9.04
N LEU A 70 0.71 20.44 -8.34
CA LEU A 70 0.12 19.84 -7.15
C LEU A 70 0.02 20.84 -5.98
N PRO A 71 -0.98 20.66 -5.12
CA PRO A 71 -1.03 21.29 -3.81
C PRO A 71 0.25 21.02 -2.99
N GLU A 72 0.67 22.02 -2.20
CA GLU A 72 1.92 21.98 -1.45
C GLU A 72 1.99 20.85 -0.41
N ASP A 73 0.84 20.49 0.18
CA ASP A 73 0.73 19.38 1.12
C ASP A 73 1.03 18.02 0.45
N ILE A 74 0.57 17.81 -0.79
CA ILE A 74 0.87 16.60 -1.56
C ILE A 74 2.35 16.60 -1.98
N LYS A 75 2.88 17.72 -2.48
CA LYS A 75 4.31 17.86 -2.80
C LYS A 75 5.20 17.56 -1.60
N LYS A 76 4.79 17.97 -0.40
CA LYS A 76 5.51 17.69 0.84
C LYS A 76 5.56 16.19 1.12
N LYS A 77 4.42 15.49 1.04
CA LYS A 77 4.36 14.02 1.20
C LYS A 77 5.24 13.29 0.19
N ILE A 78 5.19 13.69 -1.08
CA ILE A 78 6.02 13.11 -2.15
C ILE A 78 7.52 13.29 -1.84
N ARG A 79 7.94 14.48 -1.41
CA ARG A 79 9.33 14.77 -1.00
C ARG A 79 9.78 13.95 0.20
N GLU A 80 8.96 13.87 1.25
CA GLU A 80 9.25 13.08 2.44
C GLU A 80 9.41 11.58 2.13
N LYS A 81 8.77 11.10 1.05
CA LYS A 81 8.92 9.73 0.54
C LYS A 81 10.05 9.55 -0.46
N GLY A 82 10.78 10.62 -0.81
CA GLY A 82 11.86 10.56 -1.80
C GLY A 82 11.38 10.28 -3.23
N LEU A 83 10.10 10.55 -3.52
CA LEU A 83 9.47 10.34 -4.82
C LEU A 83 9.43 11.62 -5.66
N ALA A 84 9.99 12.72 -5.16
CA ALA A 84 10.02 13.97 -5.91
C ALA A 84 10.90 13.84 -7.16
N PRO A 85 10.53 14.50 -8.27
CA PRO A 85 11.35 14.51 -9.47
C PRO A 85 12.75 15.05 -9.17
N LYS A 86 13.76 14.46 -9.79
CA LYS A 86 15.17 14.83 -9.62
C LYS A 86 15.65 15.89 -10.59
#